data_AF-A0A7V9Q438-F1
#
_entry.id   AF-A0A7V9Q438-F1
#
_cell.length_a   1.000
_cell.length_b   1.000
_cell.length_c   1.000
_cell.angle_alpha   90.00
_cell.angle_beta   90.00
_cell.angle_gamma   90.00
#
_symmetry.space_group_name_H-M   'P 1'
#
loop_
_entity.id
_entity.type
_entity.pdbx_description
1 polymer ?
#
loop_
_entity_poly.entity_id
_entity_poly.type
_entity_poly.pdbx_seq_one_letter_code
_entity_poly.pdbx_strand_id
1 'polypeptide(L)'
;GIEGGHAIENSLSALREFYRLGIRYMTLTHNNTNDWADACCDDARHNGLSEFGKEVVREMNRLGMFIDISHVSDKTMNDVLDTTRAPVIASHSSARALAAHRRNIPDELLRRIAKNGGVVMINFYPVFIDQKAIDASAARAARLKPQLDALNEQYKADAKRLDEETTKLYAANPLPPTPLSVLIDHIDHVAKVAGVDYVGLGSDFDGVPSLPEGMEDITQLPVITYELLRRGYSERDVRKVLGENLLRAFAEAERVARSQGRTISGEGSLRRINSPQK
;
A
#
# COMPACT_ATOMS: atom_id res chain seq x y z
N GLY A 1 -6.76 3.58 8.22
CA GLY A 1 -7.73 3.38 7.12
C GLY A 1 -8.15 1.93 7.13
N ILE A 2 -8.70 1.45 6.03
CA ILE A 2 -8.99 0.01 5.83
C ILE A 2 -7.94 -0.54 4.85
N GLU A 3 -7.35 -1.69 5.17
CA GLU A 3 -6.34 -2.32 4.32
C GLU A 3 -6.91 -3.55 3.61
N GLY A 4 -7.63 -3.29 2.52
CA GLY A 4 -8.20 -4.32 1.65
C GLY A 4 -9.69 -4.18 1.46
N GLY A 5 -10.12 -4.20 0.20
CA GLY A 5 -11.51 -4.08 -0.21
C GLY A 5 -12.42 -5.24 0.18
N HIS A 6 -11.88 -6.35 0.71
CA HIS A 6 -12.69 -7.44 1.26
C HIS A 6 -13.55 -6.96 2.45
N ALA A 7 -13.10 -5.94 3.19
CA ALA A 7 -13.82 -5.37 4.32
C ALA A 7 -15.21 -4.82 3.98
N ILE A 8 -15.45 -4.41 2.73
CA ILE A 8 -16.76 -3.90 2.30
C ILE A 8 -17.70 -4.98 1.78
N GLU A 9 -17.28 -6.25 1.73
CA GLU A 9 -18.07 -7.39 1.26
C GLU A 9 -18.89 -7.10 -0.02
N ASN A 10 -18.26 -6.46 -1.01
CA ASN A 10 -18.88 -6.06 -2.27
C ASN A 10 -20.14 -5.18 -2.10
N SER A 11 -20.12 -4.28 -1.13
CA SER A 11 -21.22 -3.37 -0.80
C SER A 11 -20.77 -1.91 -0.74
N LEU A 12 -21.28 -1.09 -1.66
CA LEU A 12 -21.06 0.36 -1.60
C LEU A 12 -21.73 0.98 -0.36
N SER A 13 -22.80 0.38 0.17
CA SER A 13 -23.40 0.82 1.44
C SER A 13 -22.45 0.61 2.62
N ALA A 14 -21.74 -0.53 2.67
CA ALA A 14 -20.74 -0.76 3.72
C ALA A 14 -19.59 0.26 3.61
N LEU A 15 -19.10 0.53 2.40
CA LEU A 15 -18.10 1.57 2.16
C LEU A 15 -18.53 2.95 2.69
N ARG A 16 -19.78 3.36 2.42
CA ARG A 16 -20.36 4.61 2.94
C ARG A 16 -20.44 4.63 4.47
N GLU A 17 -20.84 3.52 5.09
CA GLU A 17 -20.90 3.42 6.54
C GLU A 17 -19.52 3.50 7.18
N PHE A 18 -18.51 2.83 6.62
CA PHE A 18 -17.13 2.98 7.09
C PHE A 18 -16.64 4.42 6.98
N TYR A 19 -16.96 5.12 5.88
CA TYR A 19 -16.65 6.54 5.76
C TYR A 19 -17.31 7.36 6.86
N ARG A 20 -18.60 7.11 7.13
CA ARG A 20 -19.36 7.79 8.20
C ARG A 20 -18.75 7.53 9.59
N LEU A 21 -18.19 6.34 9.82
CA LEU A 21 -17.48 5.97 11.05
C LEU A 21 -16.08 6.60 11.18
N GLY A 22 -15.61 7.33 10.17
CA GLY A 22 -14.33 8.06 10.23
C GLY A 22 -13.22 7.49 9.37
N ILE A 23 -13.47 6.41 8.61
CA ILE A 23 -12.46 5.88 7.66
C ILE A 23 -12.24 6.89 6.52
N ARG A 24 -10.97 7.15 6.19
CA ARG A 24 -10.56 8.16 5.19
C ARG A 24 -9.72 7.63 4.05
N TYR A 25 -9.26 6.40 4.11
CA TYR A 25 -8.69 5.69 2.97
C TYR A 25 -9.05 4.21 3.05
N MET A 26 -9.08 3.57 1.88
CA MET A 26 -9.16 2.12 1.76
C MET A 26 -8.18 1.62 0.70
N THR A 27 -7.31 0.68 1.08
CA THR A 27 -6.47 -0.08 0.15
C THR A 27 -7.37 -1.05 -0.62
N LEU A 28 -7.31 -1.07 -1.95
CA LEU A 28 -8.30 -1.83 -2.73
C LEU A 28 -8.15 -3.34 -2.58
N THR A 29 -6.92 -3.84 -2.40
CA THR A 29 -6.62 -5.23 -2.05
C THR A 29 -5.67 -5.26 -0.86
N HIS A 30 -5.52 -6.44 -0.24
CA HIS A 30 -4.33 -6.76 0.54
C HIS A 30 -3.48 -7.71 -0.33
N ASN A 31 -2.88 -8.76 0.24
CA ASN A 31 -2.08 -9.72 -0.53
C ASN A 31 -2.88 -10.57 -1.53
N ASN A 32 -4.21 -10.64 -1.41
CA ASN A 32 -5.07 -11.49 -2.23
C ASN A 32 -5.98 -10.68 -3.17
N THR A 33 -6.17 -11.21 -4.38
CA THR A 33 -7.16 -10.73 -5.35
C THR A 33 -8.56 -10.98 -4.79
N ASN A 34 -9.38 -9.93 -4.74
CA ASN A 34 -10.77 -10.01 -4.30
C ASN A 34 -11.73 -10.10 -5.50
N ASP A 35 -13.03 -9.92 -5.31
CA ASP A 35 -14.03 -10.10 -6.37
C ASP A 35 -14.07 -8.98 -7.41
N TRP A 36 -13.24 -7.94 -7.29
CA TRP A 36 -13.28 -6.78 -8.19
C TRP A 36 -11.95 -6.05 -8.42
N ALA A 37 -10.88 -6.41 -7.72
CA ALA A 37 -9.53 -5.86 -7.89
C ALA A 37 -8.45 -6.94 -7.73
N ASP A 38 -7.48 -6.92 -8.65
CA ASP A 38 -6.31 -7.80 -8.65
C ASP A 38 -5.20 -7.29 -7.70
N ALA A 39 -4.67 -8.18 -6.85
CA ALA A 39 -3.53 -7.89 -5.99
C ALA A 39 -2.19 -8.12 -6.73
N CYS A 40 -1.11 -7.47 -6.28
CA CYS A 40 0.22 -7.70 -6.87
C CYS A 40 0.84 -9.07 -6.50
N CYS A 41 0.33 -9.69 -5.42
CA CYS A 41 0.86 -10.91 -4.82
C CYS A 41 -0.03 -12.15 -5.05
N ASP A 42 -1.05 -12.04 -5.91
CA ASP A 42 -1.99 -13.13 -6.21
C ASP A 42 -2.28 -13.20 -7.71
N ASP A 43 -2.96 -14.25 -8.14
CA ASP A 43 -3.34 -14.44 -9.53
C ASP A 43 -4.35 -13.36 -9.97
N ALA A 44 -4.16 -12.87 -11.19
CA ALA A 44 -5.05 -11.90 -11.81
C ALA A 44 -6.37 -12.57 -12.23
N ARG A 45 -7.50 -11.96 -11.88
CA ARG A 45 -8.86 -12.43 -12.19
C ARG A 45 -9.67 -11.40 -12.97
N HIS A 46 -9.35 -10.11 -12.82
CA HIS A 46 -10.14 -9.01 -13.38
C HIS A 46 -9.42 -8.23 -14.48
N ASN A 47 -8.14 -8.53 -14.72
CA ASN A 47 -7.26 -7.71 -15.55
C ASN A 47 -7.21 -6.27 -15.03
N GLY A 48 -6.98 -6.12 -13.72
CA GLY A 48 -6.93 -4.84 -13.01
C GLY A 48 -8.13 -4.60 -12.12
N LEU A 49 -9.07 -3.77 -12.59
CA LEU A 49 -10.38 -3.54 -11.95
C LEU A 49 -11.51 -4.10 -12.81
N SER A 50 -12.46 -4.77 -12.16
CA SER A 50 -13.77 -5.04 -12.77
C SER A 50 -14.61 -3.76 -12.89
N GLU A 51 -15.75 -3.81 -13.57
CA GLU A 51 -16.66 -2.66 -13.63
C GLU A 51 -17.17 -2.24 -12.25
N PHE A 52 -17.43 -3.20 -11.36
CA PHE A 52 -17.76 -2.90 -9.96
C PHE A 52 -16.57 -2.25 -9.23
N GLY A 53 -15.34 -2.70 -9.47
CA GLY A 53 -14.15 -2.05 -8.93
C GLY A 53 -14.03 -0.59 -9.35
N LYS A 54 -14.39 -0.26 -10.60
CA LYS A 54 -14.47 1.14 -11.07
C LYS A 54 -15.60 1.91 -10.38
N GLU A 55 -16.74 1.29 -10.07
CA GLU A 55 -17.79 1.91 -9.25
C GLU A 55 -17.33 2.20 -7.82
N VAL A 56 -16.58 1.28 -7.20
CA VAL A 56 -15.95 1.51 -5.88
C VAL A 56 -15.05 2.73 -5.93
N VAL A 57 -14.16 2.84 -6.92
CA VAL A 57 -13.29 4.01 -7.12
C VAL A 57 -14.09 5.32 -7.23
N ARG A 58 -15.17 5.32 -8.02
CA ARG A 58 -16.03 6.51 -8.18
C ARG A 58 -16.74 6.87 -6.89
N GLU A 59 -17.23 5.89 -6.13
CA GLU A 59 -17.88 6.13 -4.84
C GLU A 59 -16.89 6.68 -3.81
N MET A 60 -15.65 6.18 -3.80
CA MET A 60 -14.58 6.74 -2.96
C MET A 60 -14.29 8.21 -3.30
N ASN A 61 -14.21 8.55 -4.60
CA ASN A 61 -14.10 9.96 -5.02
C ASN A 61 -15.27 10.82 -4.53
N ARG A 62 -16.51 10.31 -4.63
CA ARG A 62 -17.72 11.03 -4.19
C ARG A 62 -17.72 11.27 -2.68
N LEU A 63 -17.24 10.29 -1.92
CA LEU A 63 -17.14 10.40 -0.46
C LEU A 63 -16.03 11.36 -0.02
N GLY A 64 -14.97 11.49 -0.82
CA GLY A 64 -13.71 12.09 -0.36
C GLY A 64 -12.87 11.09 0.44
N MET A 65 -13.07 9.80 0.20
CA MET A 65 -12.21 8.74 0.72
C MET A 65 -11.02 8.57 -0.24
N PHE A 66 -9.80 8.59 0.28
CA PHE A 66 -8.62 8.27 -0.52
C PHE A 66 -8.69 6.84 -1.04
N ILE A 67 -8.37 6.70 -2.32
CA ILE A 67 -8.09 5.41 -2.94
C ILE A 67 -6.63 5.10 -2.67
N ASP A 68 -6.39 4.04 -1.88
CA ASP A 68 -5.05 3.55 -1.63
C ASP A 68 -4.71 2.41 -2.60
N ILE A 69 -3.61 2.59 -3.32
CA ILE A 69 -3.10 1.67 -4.35
C ILE A 69 -1.88 0.89 -3.89
N SER A 70 -1.53 0.91 -2.60
CA SER A 70 -0.66 -0.13 -2.05
C SER A 70 -1.30 -1.53 -2.22
N HIS A 71 -0.49 -2.58 -2.26
CA HIS A 71 -0.87 -3.99 -2.51
C HIS A 71 -1.46 -4.36 -3.87
N VAL A 72 -2.04 -3.42 -4.62
CA VAL A 72 -2.73 -3.76 -5.88
C VAL A 72 -1.74 -4.07 -7.01
N SER A 73 -2.19 -4.81 -8.03
CA SER A 73 -1.38 -5.08 -9.23
C SER A 73 -1.08 -3.81 -10.04
N ASP A 74 -0.03 -3.81 -10.85
CA ASP A 74 0.28 -2.68 -11.75
C ASP A 74 -0.90 -2.32 -12.66
N LYS A 75 -1.62 -3.33 -13.14
CA LYS A 75 -2.79 -3.14 -14.00
C LYS A 75 -3.93 -2.47 -13.22
N THR A 76 -4.15 -2.87 -11.97
CA THR A 76 -5.11 -2.22 -11.07
C THR A 76 -4.70 -0.78 -10.77
N MET A 77 -3.42 -0.49 -10.53
CA MET A 77 -2.93 0.90 -10.35
C MET A 77 -3.26 1.75 -11.58
N ASN A 78 -2.97 1.25 -12.77
CA ASN A 78 -3.28 1.93 -14.03
C ASN A 78 -4.77 2.23 -14.17
N ASP A 79 -5.64 1.22 -13.94
CA ASP A 79 -7.09 1.36 -14.04
C ASP A 79 -7.68 2.34 -13.01
N VAL A 80 -7.14 2.34 -11.79
CA VAL A 80 -7.49 3.34 -10.78
C VAL A 80 -7.13 4.73 -11.27
N LEU A 81 -5.91 4.93 -11.76
CA LEU A 81 -5.43 6.23 -12.24
C LEU A 81 -6.19 6.72 -13.49
N ASP A 82 -6.73 5.80 -14.30
CA ASP A 82 -7.60 6.14 -15.44
C ASP A 82 -9.05 6.44 -15.02
N THR A 83 -9.49 5.95 -13.86
CA THR A 83 -10.88 6.08 -13.38
C THR A 83 -11.05 7.23 -12.38
N THR A 84 -10.08 7.44 -11.51
CA THR A 84 -10.17 8.37 -10.38
C THR A 84 -10.16 9.84 -10.85
N ARG A 85 -10.91 10.67 -10.13
CA ARG A 85 -10.91 12.12 -10.27
C ARG A 85 -10.19 12.85 -9.14
N ALA A 86 -9.80 12.13 -8.10
CA ALA A 86 -9.09 12.65 -6.93
C ALA A 86 -7.66 12.10 -6.86
N PRO A 87 -6.75 12.76 -6.13
CA PRO A 87 -5.45 12.22 -5.77
C PRO A 87 -5.57 10.85 -5.11
N VAL A 88 -4.75 9.90 -5.55
CA VAL A 88 -4.56 8.60 -4.90
C VAL A 88 -3.44 8.68 -3.87
N ILE A 89 -3.36 7.69 -2.98
CA ILE A 89 -2.17 7.44 -2.19
C ILE A 89 -1.65 6.03 -2.46
N ALA A 90 -0.34 5.82 -2.33
CA ALA A 90 0.19 4.50 -2.02
C ALA A 90 0.65 4.60 -0.56
N SER A 91 -0.16 4.13 0.38
CA SER A 91 0.00 4.43 1.81
C SER A 91 1.25 3.81 2.42
N HIS A 92 1.78 2.75 1.80
CA HIS A 92 3.03 2.08 2.16
C HIS A 92 3.54 1.29 0.96
N SER A 93 4.30 1.94 0.08
CA SER A 93 4.98 1.30 -1.06
C SER A 93 6.23 2.07 -1.46
N SER A 94 7.19 1.38 -2.06
CA SER A 94 8.50 1.94 -2.39
C SER A 94 8.79 1.84 -3.89
N ALA A 95 9.98 2.29 -4.32
CA ALA A 95 10.36 2.34 -5.74
C ALA A 95 10.89 1.01 -6.28
N ARG A 96 10.27 0.48 -7.35
CA ARG A 96 10.66 -0.83 -7.90
C ARG A 96 12.03 -0.81 -8.59
N ALA A 97 12.47 0.35 -9.05
CA ALA A 97 13.76 0.51 -9.70
C ALA A 97 14.96 0.22 -8.76
N LEU A 98 14.79 0.40 -7.44
CA LEU A 98 15.85 0.15 -6.46
C LEU A 98 15.78 -1.27 -5.87
N ALA A 99 14.57 -1.82 -5.75
CA ALA A 99 14.33 -3.17 -5.25
C ALA A 99 13.18 -3.80 -6.05
N ALA A 100 13.48 -4.89 -6.76
CA ALA A 100 12.62 -5.52 -7.76
C ALA A 100 11.51 -6.37 -7.12
N HIS A 101 10.74 -5.77 -6.20
CA HIS A 101 9.63 -6.40 -5.51
C HIS A 101 8.29 -6.02 -6.13
N ARG A 102 7.34 -6.96 -6.22
CA ARG A 102 6.01 -6.72 -6.79
C ARG A 102 5.18 -5.69 -6.01
N ARG A 103 5.42 -5.57 -4.70
CA ARG A 103 4.81 -4.52 -3.85
C ARG A 103 5.28 -3.10 -4.17
N ASN A 104 6.40 -2.93 -4.86
CA ASN A 104 6.92 -1.61 -5.19
C ASN A 104 6.36 -1.10 -6.52
N ILE A 105 6.42 0.20 -6.74
CA ILE A 105 5.83 0.89 -7.88
C ILE A 105 6.89 1.14 -8.97
N PRO A 106 6.65 0.80 -10.24
CA PRO A 106 7.56 1.11 -11.33
C PRO A 106 7.53 2.61 -11.67
N ASP A 107 8.65 3.14 -12.19
CA ASP A 107 8.83 4.57 -12.46
C ASP A 107 7.74 5.20 -13.36
N GLU A 108 7.22 4.43 -14.31
CA GLU A 108 6.07 4.83 -15.13
C GLU A 108 4.86 5.20 -14.28
N LEU A 109 4.51 4.33 -13.33
CA LEU A 109 3.38 4.54 -12.43
C LEU A 109 3.66 5.64 -11.41
N LEU A 110 4.90 5.79 -10.92
CA LEU A 110 5.30 6.93 -10.10
C LEU A 110 5.00 8.26 -10.79
N ARG A 111 5.35 8.39 -12.09
CA ARG A 111 5.03 9.57 -12.90
C ARG A 111 3.53 9.77 -13.09
N ARG A 112 2.76 8.70 -13.27
CA ARG A 112 1.29 8.80 -13.37
C ARG A 112 0.66 9.26 -12.04
N ILE A 113 1.15 8.79 -10.89
CA ILE A 113 0.70 9.22 -9.56
C ILE A 113 0.98 10.72 -9.37
N ALA A 114 2.16 11.19 -9.76
CA ALA A 114 2.49 12.61 -9.74
C ALA A 114 1.53 13.45 -10.60
N LYS A 115 1.26 13.01 -11.83
CA LYS A 115 0.30 13.68 -12.74
C LYS A 115 -1.12 13.71 -12.17
N ASN A 116 -1.52 12.68 -11.42
CA ASN A 116 -2.81 12.62 -10.72
C ASN A 116 -2.85 13.56 -9.49
N GLY A 117 -1.70 13.99 -8.97
CA GLY A 117 -1.59 14.79 -7.74
C GLY A 117 -1.48 13.97 -6.45
N GLY A 118 -1.30 12.65 -6.59
CA GLY A 118 -1.25 11.68 -5.50
C GLY A 118 0.06 11.69 -4.70
N VAL A 119 0.19 10.79 -3.73
CA VAL A 119 1.37 10.70 -2.86
C VAL A 119 1.82 9.25 -2.71
N VAL A 120 3.11 9.01 -2.89
CA VAL A 120 3.75 7.71 -2.65
C VAL A 120 4.43 7.76 -1.29
N MET A 121 3.90 7.00 -0.34
CA MET A 121 4.37 6.97 1.04
C MET A 121 5.32 5.79 1.22
N ILE A 122 6.61 6.10 1.40
CA ILE A 122 7.70 5.11 1.34
C ILE A 122 7.57 4.10 2.48
N ASN A 123 7.54 2.82 2.12
CA ASN A 123 7.49 1.68 3.06
C ASN A 123 8.89 1.36 3.60
N PHE A 124 8.97 0.91 4.87
CA PHE A 124 10.26 0.70 5.54
C PHE A 124 10.67 -0.77 5.55
N TYR A 125 9.81 -1.71 5.15
CA TYR A 125 10.07 -3.13 5.27
C TYR A 125 11.28 -3.56 4.44
N PRO A 126 12.35 -4.11 5.05
CA PRO A 126 13.58 -4.49 4.36
C PRO A 126 13.37 -5.35 3.11
N VAL A 127 12.46 -6.34 3.17
CA VAL A 127 12.17 -7.23 2.04
C VAL A 127 11.47 -6.51 0.89
N PHE A 128 10.96 -5.30 1.08
CA PHE A 128 10.45 -4.49 -0.02
C PHE A 128 11.49 -3.49 -0.52
N ILE A 129 12.40 -3.00 0.32
CA ILE A 129 13.28 -1.88 -0.05
C ILE A 129 14.73 -2.25 -0.38
N ASP A 130 15.18 -3.45 -0.02
CA ASP A 130 16.57 -3.86 -0.24
C ASP A 130 16.63 -5.13 -1.08
N GLN A 131 17.22 -5.04 -2.28
CA GLN A 131 17.41 -6.21 -3.14
C GLN A 131 18.19 -7.32 -2.43
N LYS A 132 19.15 -6.98 -1.56
CA LYS A 132 19.88 -7.98 -0.78
C LYS A 132 18.97 -8.69 0.22
N ALA A 133 18.06 -7.97 0.86
CA ALA A 133 17.09 -8.55 1.78
C ALA A 133 16.05 -9.40 1.03
N ILE A 134 15.64 -9.02 -0.17
CA ILE A 134 14.79 -9.83 -1.06
C ILE A 134 15.47 -11.16 -1.36
N ASP A 135 16.70 -11.13 -1.86
CA ASP A 135 17.44 -12.32 -2.26
C ASP A 135 17.72 -13.23 -1.05
N ALA A 136 18.10 -12.64 0.10
CA ALA A 136 18.32 -13.36 1.35
C ALA A 136 17.02 -13.98 1.90
N SER A 137 15.88 -13.29 1.78
CA SER A 137 14.58 -13.79 2.18
C SER A 137 14.15 -14.99 1.34
N ALA A 138 14.33 -14.92 0.01
CA ALA A 138 14.06 -16.03 -0.89
C ALA A 138 14.94 -17.25 -0.57
N ALA A 139 16.25 -17.04 -0.38
CA ALA A 139 17.18 -18.10 0.00
C ALA A 139 16.83 -18.72 1.36
N ARG A 140 16.47 -17.90 2.35
CA ARG A 140 16.01 -18.36 3.67
C ARG A 140 14.74 -19.19 3.56
N ALA A 141 13.74 -18.73 2.81
CA ALA A 141 12.48 -19.44 2.61
C ALA A 141 12.71 -20.82 1.97
N ALA A 142 13.56 -20.90 0.93
CA ALA A 142 13.92 -22.17 0.31
C ALA A 142 14.62 -23.12 1.30
N ARG A 143 15.57 -22.61 2.09
CA ARG A 143 16.31 -23.38 3.10
C ARG A 143 15.42 -23.90 4.23
N LEU A 144 14.46 -23.09 4.68
CA LEU A 144 13.59 -23.40 5.83
C LEU A 144 12.31 -24.13 5.42
N LYS A 145 12.05 -24.33 4.13
CA LYS A 145 10.83 -24.96 3.63
C LYS A 145 10.51 -26.30 4.33
N PRO A 146 11.46 -27.25 4.52
CA PRO A 146 11.15 -28.50 5.21
C PRO A 146 10.67 -28.31 6.66
N GLN A 147 11.30 -27.39 7.40
CA GLN A 147 10.88 -27.07 8.77
C GLN A 147 9.50 -26.40 8.79
N LEU A 148 9.24 -25.47 7.86
CA LEU A 148 7.94 -24.81 7.73
C LEU A 148 6.83 -25.81 7.37
N ASP A 149 7.08 -26.72 6.43
CA ASP A 149 6.13 -27.78 6.05
C ASP A 149 5.82 -28.69 7.25
N ALA A 150 6.84 -29.04 8.05
CA ALA A 150 6.67 -29.84 9.26
C ALA A 150 5.85 -29.11 10.34
N LEU A 151 6.13 -27.82 10.57
CA LEU A 151 5.36 -26.99 11.51
C LEU A 151 3.89 -26.87 11.05
N ASN A 152 3.67 -26.62 9.75
CA ASN A 152 2.33 -26.53 9.16
C ASN A 152 1.52 -27.80 9.40
N GLU A 153 2.11 -28.98 9.16
CA GLU A 153 1.40 -30.24 9.39
C GLU A 153 1.17 -30.51 10.89
N GLN A 154 2.18 -30.25 11.73
CA GLN A 154 2.11 -30.46 13.17
C GLN A 154 1.04 -29.58 13.85
N TYR A 155 0.91 -28.33 13.41
CA TYR A 155 0.04 -27.32 14.01
C TYR A 155 -1.14 -26.91 13.10
N LYS A 156 -1.52 -27.74 12.12
CA LYS A 156 -2.60 -27.43 11.16
C LYS A 156 -3.95 -27.03 11.76
N ALA A 157 -4.23 -27.49 12.98
CA ALA A 157 -5.45 -27.19 13.73
C ALA A 157 -5.27 -26.08 14.79
N ASP A 158 -4.07 -25.54 14.95
CA ASP A 158 -3.73 -24.52 15.93
C ASP A 158 -2.93 -23.40 15.25
N ALA A 159 -3.67 -22.50 14.60
CA ALA A 159 -3.10 -21.38 13.85
C ALA A 159 -2.23 -20.46 14.72
N LYS A 160 -2.59 -20.29 16.00
CA LYS A 160 -1.82 -19.46 16.92
C LYS A 160 -0.46 -20.11 17.20
N ARG A 161 -0.44 -21.41 17.49
CA ARG A 161 0.81 -22.12 17.75
C ARG A 161 1.70 -22.18 16.52
N LEU A 162 1.10 -22.38 15.34
CA LEU A 162 1.80 -22.34 14.07
C LEU A 162 2.52 -20.99 13.86
N ASP A 163 1.82 -19.88 14.12
CA ASP A 163 2.37 -18.53 14.02
C ASP A 163 3.53 -18.29 15.02
N GLU A 164 3.34 -18.68 16.28
CA GLU A 164 4.38 -18.57 17.33
C GLU A 164 5.66 -19.33 16.96
N GLU A 165 5.54 -20.60 16.54
CA GLU A 165 6.70 -21.44 16.22
C GLU A 165 7.37 -21.02 14.89
N THR A 166 6.58 -20.56 13.92
CA THR A 166 7.11 -19.99 12.66
C THR A 166 7.90 -18.70 12.95
N THR A 167 7.38 -17.84 13.82
CA THR A 167 8.06 -16.62 14.26
C THR A 167 9.37 -16.93 14.95
N LYS A 168 9.41 -17.91 15.87
CA LYS A 168 10.66 -18.37 16.50
C LYS A 168 11.67 -18.91 15.49
N LEU A 169 11.21 -19.69 14.53
CA LEU A 169 12.07 -20.24 13.47
C LEU A 169 12.72 -19.12 12.66
N TYR A 170 11.97 -18.08 12.29
CA TYR A 170 12.51 -16.92 11.60
C TYR A 170 13.42 -16.07 12.48
N ALA A 171 13.12 -15.90 13.77
CA ALA A 171 13.99 -15.18 14.71
C ALA A 171 15.35 -15.87 14.89
N ALA A 172 15.38 -17.21 14.89
CA ALA A 172 16.62 -17.99 14.90
C ALA A 172 17.37 -17.96 13.55
N ASN A 173 16.76 -17.42 12.50
CA ASN A 173 17.31 -17.32 11.15
C ASN A 173 17.09 -15.89 10.60
N PRO A 174 17.69 -14.86 11.21
CA PRO A 174 17.43 -13.48 10.84
C PRO A 174 17.91 -13.18 9.41
N LEU A 175 17.28 -12.19 8.79
CA LEU A 175 17.78 -11.59 7.55
C LEU A 175 18.99 -10.69 7.84
N PRO A 176 19.87 -10.44 6.86
CA PRO A 176 20.88 -9.40 7.01
C PRO A 176 20.21 -8.05 7.31
N PRO A 177 20.83 -7.20 8.16
CA PRO A 177 20.29 -5.87 8.42
C PRO A 177 20.28 -5.02 7.15
N THR A 178 19.25 -4.20 7.01
CA THR A 178 19.16 -3.21 5.92
C THR A 178 19.53 -1.84 6.48
N PRO A 179 20.55 -1.17 5.93
CA PRO A 179 20.95 0.15 6.40
C PRO A 179 19.86 1.20 6.19
N LEU A 180 19.76 2.19 7.09
CA LEU A 180 18.87 3.34 6.94
C LEU A 180 19.02 4.04 5.58
N SER A 181 20.24 4.11 5.04
CA SER A 181 20.49 4.79 3.77
C SER A 181 19.63 4.24 2.63
N VAL A 182 19.31 2.94 2.64
CA VAL A 182 18.45 2.30 1.63
C VAL A 182 17.04 2.88 1.67
N LEU A 183 16.47 3.09 2.86
CA LEU A 183 15.18 3.76 3.01
C LEU A 183 15.22 5.19 2.43
N ILE A 184 16.27 5.94 2.73
CA ILE A 184 16.41 7.32 2.23
C ILE A 184 16.63 7.34 0.71
N ASP A 185 17.32 6.34 0.14
CA ASP A 185 17.49 6.21 -1.31
C ASP A 185 16.14 6.04 -2.04
N HIS A 186 15.17 5.37 -1.43
CA HIS A 186 13.80 5.30 -1.98
C HIS A 186 13.08 6.65 -1.95
N ILE A 187 13.24 7.44 -0.87
CA ILE A 187 12.71 8.82 -0.82
C ILE A 187 13.31 9.65 -1.95
N ASP A 188 14.63 9.59 -2.12
CA ASP A 188 15.36 10.31 -3.18
C ASP A 188 14.92 9.91 -4.58
N HIS A 189 14.79 8.61 -4.83
CA HIS A 189 14.40 8.12 -6.15
C HIS A 189 12.98 8.55 -6.51
N VAL A 190 12.02 8.43 -5.58
CA VAL A 190 10.65 8.90 -5.85
C VAL A 190 10.63 10.42 -6.00
N ALA A 191 11.36 11.18 -5.18
CA ALA A 191 11.46 12.64 -5.32
C ALA A 191 12.05 13.03 -6.69
N LYS A 192 13.01 12.27 -7.22
CA LYS A 192 13.62 12.48 -8.55
C LYS A 192 12.67 12.14 -9.71
N VAL A 193 11.89 11.06 -9.58
CA VAL A 193 11.03 10.54 -10.66
C VAL A 193 9.67 11.22 -10.70
N ALA A 194 9.04 11.39 -9.54
CA ALA A 194 7.70 11.95 -9.38
C ALA A 194 7.74 13.45 -9.05
N GLY A 195 8.78 13.90 -8.33
CA GLY A 195 8.86 15.22 -7.72
C GLY A 195 8.68 15.13 -6.20
N VAL A 196 9.38 15.99 -5.45
CA VAL A 196 9.32 15.99 -3.97
C VAL A 196 7.93 16.31 -3.41
N ASP A 197 7.06 16.94 -4.22
CA ASP A 197 5.67 17.20 -3.87
C ASP A 197 4.82 15.91 -3.81
N TYR A 198 5.33 14.75 -4.21
CA TYR A 198 4.53 13.51 -4.31
C TYR A 198 5.09 12.36 -3.47
N VAL A 199 5.92 12.68 -2.48
CA VAL A 199 6.54 11.72 -1.56
C VAL A 199 5.94 11.88 -0.16
N GLY A 200 5.79 10.77 0.55
CA GLY A 200 5.41 10.72 1.96
C GLY A 200 6.10 9.57 2.70
N LEU A 201 5.69 9.31 3.94
CA LEU A 201 6.21 8.22 4.77
C LEU A 201 5.10 7.26 5.16
N GLY A 202 5.33 5.95 4.98
CA GLY A 202 4.35 4.89 5.23
C GLY A 202 5.03 3.69 5.88
N SER A 203 5.43 3.83 7.14
CA SER A 203 6.44 2.96 7.76
C SER A 203 6.08 1.48 7.86
N ASP A 204 4.78 1.16 7.97
CA ASP A 204 4.32 -0.19 8.27
C ASP A 204 4.74 -0.68 9.67
N PHE A 205 4.97 0.26 10.61
CA PHE A 205 5.21 -0.09 12.02
C PHE A 205 4.09 -0.99 12.55
N ASP A 206 4.45 -1.97 13.37
CA ASP A 206 3.57 -3.02 13.89
C ASP A 206 2.92 -3.93 12.81
N GLY A 207 3.16 -3.68 11.52
CA GLY A 207 2.68 -4.48 10.39
C GLY A 207 3.72 -5.44 9.80
N VAL A 208 5.01 -5.23 10.11
CA VAL A 208 6.12 -6.00 9.52
C VAL A 208 7.06 -6.59 10.59
N PRO A 209 7.72 -7.72 10.29
CA PRO A 209 8.54 -8.42 11.29
C PRO A 209 9.91 -7.79 11.52
N SER A 210 10.34 -6.84 10.68
CA SER A 210 11.64 -6.19 10.79
C SER A 210 11.64 -4.83 10.11
N LEU A 211 12.54 -3.96 10.55
CA LEU A 211 12.71 -2.59 10.06
C LEU A 211 14.20 -2.34 9.74
N PRO A 212 14.53 -1.26 9.00
CA PRO A 212 15.91 -0.87 8.75
C PRO A 212 16.63 -0.48 10.05
N GLU A 213 17.95 -0.58 10.06
CA GLU A 213 18.77 -0.16 11.21
C GLU A 213 18.52 1.33 11.54
N GLY A 214 18.29 1.65 12.81
CA GLY A 214 17.98 3.00 13.24
C GLY A 214 16.56 3.44 12.93
N MET A 215 15.65 2.51 12.63
CA MET A 215 14.20 2.73 12.45
C MET A 215 13.38 1.70 13.24
N GLU A 216 13.85 1.33 14.44
CA GLU A 216 13.27 0.25 15.24
C GLU A 216 11.82 0.53 15.67
N ASP A 217 11.47 1.80 15.85
CA ASP A 217 10.14 2.25 16.24
C ASP A 217 9.88 3.71 15.86
N ILE A 218 8.69 4.21 16.23
CA ILE A 218 8.24 5.58 15.94
C ILE A 218 9.14 6.68 16.51
N THR A 219 9.94 6.41 17.55
CA THR A 219 10.85 7.39 18.16
C THR A 219 12.00 7.77 17.24
N GLN A 220 12.28 6.95 16.21
CA GLN A 220 13.36 7.16 15.26
C GLN A 220 12.98 8.01 14.04
N LEU A 221 11.70 8.35 13.86
CA LEU A 221 11.24 9.20 12.76
C LEU A 221 12.04 10.52 12.57
N PRO A 222 12.52 11.22 13.63
CA PRO A 222 13.38 12.39 13.47
C PRO A 222 14.69 12.13 12.70
N VAL A 223 15.19 10.90 12.67
CA VAL A 223 16.42 10.56 11.93
C VAL A 223 16.22 10.72 10.42
N ILE A 224 15.02 10.49 9.90
CA ILE A 224 14.68 10.75 8.48
C ILE A 224 14.85 12.25 8.17
N THR A 225 14.41 13.13 9.08
CA THR A 225 14.58 14.58 8.93
C THR A 225 16.07 14.94 8.85
N TYR A 226 16.88 14.40 9.77
CA TYR A 226 18.32 14.60 9.76
C TYR A 226 18.96 14.13 8.45
N GLU A 227 18.64 12.92 7.99
CA GLU A 227 19.21 12.36 6.76
C GLU A 227 18.82 13.15 5.51
N LEU A 228 17.56 13.60 5.40
CA LEU A 228 17.14 14.43 4.27
C LEU A 228 17.85 15.79 4.26
N LEU A 229 17.96 16.46 5.41
CA LEU A 229 18.72 17.71 5.53
C LEU A 229 20.20 17.49 5.18
N ARG A 230 20.80 16.40 5.66
CA ARG A 230 22.19 16.02 5.36
C ARG A 230 22.41 15.74 3.87
N ARG A 231 21.40 15.24 3.15
CA ARG A 231 21.40 15.04 1.70
C ARG A 231 21.07 16.31 0.90
N GLY A 232 20.85 17.43 1.57
CA GLY A 232 20.67 18.75 0.93
C GLY A 232 19.23 19.13 0.61
N TYR A 233 18.24 18.41 1.15
CA TYR A 233 16.85 18.87 1.06
C TYR A 233 16.67 20.17 1.84
N SER A 234 15.86 21.07 1.29
CA SER A 234 15.44 22.26 2.02
C SER A 234 14.49 21.88 3.16
N GLU A 235 14.43 22.67 4.23
CA GLU A 235 13.43 22.46 5.30
C GLU A 235 12.00 22.43 4.76
N ARG A 236 11.73 23.21 3.70
CA ARG A 236 10.43 23.21 3.01
C ARG A 236 10.15 21.85 2.39
N ASP A 237 11.11 21.26 1.72
CA ASP A 237 10.93 19.95 1.08
C ASP A 237 10.85 18.81 2.09
N VAL A 238 11.56 18.92 3.22
CA VAL A 238 11.39 17.99 4.33
C VAL A 238 9.96 18.04 4.87
N ARG A 239 9.39 19.21 5.15
CA ARG A 239 7.99 19.30 5.63
C ARG A 239 6.97 18.69 4.68
N LYS A 240 7.19 18.82 3.36
CA LYS A 240 6.40 18.14 2.34
C LYS A 240 6.39 16.62 2.51
N VAL A 241 7.58 16.03 2.60
CA VAL A 241 7.77 14.58 2.81
C VAL A 241 7.16 14.12 4.14
N LEU A 242 7.31 14.92 5.21
CA LEU A 242 6.80 14.58 6.54
C LEU A 242 5.26 14.65 6.65
N GLY A 243 4.56 15.31 5.72
CA GLY A 243 3.10 15.27 5.73
C GLY A 243 2.38 16.36 4.95
N GLU A 244 3.01 17.49 4.60
CA GLU A 244 2.29 18.55 3.88
C GLU A 244 1.79 18.07 2.51
N ASN A 245 2.49 17.11 1.88
CA ASN A 245 2.03 16.48 0.63
C ASN A 245 0.72 15.68 0.83
N LEU A 246 0.64 14.90 1.91
CA LEU A 246 -0.56 14.15 2.25
C LEU A 246 -1.72 15.10 2.56
N LEU A 247 -1.48 16.17 3.32
CA LEU A 247 -2.48 17.19 3.63
C LEU A 247 -3.00 17.89 2.37
N ARG A 248 -2.11 18.22 1.42
CA ARG A 248 -2.51 18.77 0.11
C ARG A 248 -3.41 17.79 -0.64
N ALA A 249 -2.99 16.54 -0.78
CA ALA A 249 -3.77 15.52 -1.47
C ALA A 249 -5.14 15.31 -0.81
N PHE A 250 -5.21 15.43 0.52
CA PHE A 250 -6.45 15.24 1.27
C PHE A 250 -7.41 16.40 1.06
N ALA A 251 -6.92 17.64 1.13
CA ALA A 251 -7.72 18.83 0.81
C ALA A 251 -8.28 18.78 -0.61
N GLU A 252 -7.51 18.25 -1.56
CA GLU A 252 -7.95 18.09 -2.95
C GLU A 252 -8.98 16.97 -3.10
N ALA A 253 -8.82 15.84 -2.41
CA ALA A 253 -9.84 14.78 -2.37
C ALA A 253 -11.19 15.29 -1.84
N GLU A 254 -11.18 16.12 -0.80
CA GLU A 254 -12.39 16.77 -0.29
C GLU A 254 -12.98 17.76 -1.29
N ARG A 255 -12.14 18.50 -2.02
CA ARG A 255 -12.59 19.44 -3.06
C ARG A 255 -13.30 18.69 -4.19
N VAL A 256 -12.74 17.57 -4.62
CA VAL A 256 -13.35 16.68 -5.63
C VAL A 256 -14.69 16.17 -5.12
N ALA A 257 -14.76 15.66 -3.89
CA ALA A 257 -16.00 15.20 -3.27
C ALA A 257 -17.09 16.29 -3.25
N ARG A 258 -16.74 17.52 -2.86
CA ARG A 258 -17.67 18.66 -2.87
C ARG A 258 -18.17 19.05 -4.26
N SER A 259 -17.34 18.87 -5.29
CA SER A 259 -17.72 19.12 -6.69
C SER A 259 -18.63 18.04 -7.28
N GLN A 260 -18.62 16.86 -6.67
CA GLN A 260 -19.53 15.78 -7.03
C GLN A 260 -20.85 15.98 -6.27
N GLY A 261 -21.97 16.01 -6.99
CA GLY A 261 -23.28 16.20 -6.38
C GLY A 261 -23.59 15.14 -5.32
N ARG A 262 -24.62 15.39 -4.51
CA ARG A 262 -25.08 14.43 -3.46
C ARG A 262 -25.72 13.15 -4.02
N THR A 263 -25.80 13.01 -5.34
CA THR A 263 -26.34 11.83 -6.01
C THR A 263 -25.47 10.62 -5.73
N ILE A 264 -26.03 9.64 -5.02
CA ILE A 264 -25.37 8.38 -4.71
C ILE A 264 -25.12 7.63 -6.02
N SER A 265 -23.95 7.00 -6.19
CA SER A 265 -23.55 6.27 -7.40
C SER A 265 -24.27 4.91 -7.57
N GLY A 266 -25.56 4.84 -7.21
CA GLY A 266 -26.35 3.61 -7.13
C GLY A 266 -26.26 2.88 -5.78
N GLU A 267 -27.16 1.92 -5.54
CA GLU A 267 -27.13 1.03 -4.37
C GLU A 267 -26.11 -0.12 -4.51
N GLY A 268 -25.24 -0.08 -5.53
CA GLY A 268 -24.43 -1.16 -6.09
C GLY A 268 -23.91 -2.21 -5.11
N SER A 269 -24.19 -3.47 -5.44
CA SER A 269 -23.59 -4.67 -4.85
C SER A 269 -23.49 -5.76 -5.92
N LEU A 270 -22.39 -6.52 -5.91
CA LEU A 270 -22.25 -7.71 -6.77
C LEU A 270 -23.37 -8.74 -6.54
N ARG A 271 -24.04 -8.74 -5.38
CA ARG A 271 -25.19 -9.62 -5.11
C ARG A 271 -26.38 -9.38 -6.05
N ARG A 272 -26.55 -8.17 -6.61
CA ARG A 272 -27.61 -7.89 -7.60
C ARG A 272 -27.24 -8.28 -9.04
N ILE A 273 -25.94 -8.41 -9.36
CA ILE A 273 -25.48 -8.75 -10.72
C ILE A 273 -25.64 -10.26 -11.00
N ASN A 274 -25.68 -11.11 -9.96
CA ASN A 274 -25.82 -12.56 -10.09
C ASN A 274 -27.23 -13.11 -9.78
N SER A 275 -28.28 -12.28 -9.70
CA SER A 275 -29.65 -12.79 -9.61
C SER A 275 -30.13 -13.21 -11.01
N PRO A 276 -30.39 -14.50 -11.29
CA PRO A 276 -31.10 -14.86 -12.51
C PRO A 276 -32.46 -14.16 -12.46
N GLN A 277 -32.80 -13.42 -13.50
CA GLN A 277 -34.19 -13.01 -13.69
C GLN A 277 -35.03 -14.30 -13.70
N LYS A 278 -35.86 -14.48 -12.67
CA LYS A 278 -36.95 -15.45 -12.70
C LYS A 278 -38.08 -14.91 -13.55
#